data_AF-A0AAP2F2R7-F1
#
_entry.id   AF-A0AAP2F2R7-F1
#
_cell.length_a   1.000
_cell.length_b   1.000
_cell.length_c   1.000
_cell.angle_alpha   90.00
_cell.angle_beta   90.00
_cell.angle_gamma   90.00
#
_symmetry.space_group_name_H-M   'P 1'
#
loop_
_entity.id
_entity.type
_entity.pdbx_description
1 polymer ?
#
loop_
_entity_poly.entity_id
_entity_poly.type
_entity_poly.pdbx_seq_one_letter_code
_entity_poly.pdbx_strand_id
1 'polypeptide(L)'
;MTKTEMIARLGELSALLGRDIDTSGTVAELEIRLLEAEEELASLTDDPDVVTGAASTSVVSGVEIQPGTDDDPSGVVLIRTTKTLQLNIFSKGRWKGDIVKPGREVFISADDAGSLGTQIIRV
;
A
#
# COMPACT_ATOMS: atom_id res chain seq x y z
N MET A 1 -23.34 -20.46 12.47
CA MET A 1 -24.14 -19.50 11.70
C MET A 1 -24.88 -20.23 10.58
N THR A 2 -26.08 -19.80 10.24
CA THR A 2 -26.75 -20.25 9.01
C THR A 2 -26.21 -19.52 7.79
N LYS A 3 -26.36 -20.10 6.59
CA LYS A 3 -25.94 -19.47 5.33
C LYS A 3 -26.53 -18.06 5.17
N THR A 4 -27.79 -17.88 5.57
CA THR A 4 -28.48 -16.58 5.51
C THR A 4 -27.86 -15.55 6.44
N GLU A 5 -27.46 -15.95 7.65
CA GLU A 5 -26.75 -15.07 8.59
C GLU A 5 -25.35 -14.69 8.10
N MET A 6 -24.63 -15.61 7.44
CA MET A 6 -23.33 -15.31 6.82
C MET A 6 -23.47 -14.30 5.68
N ILE A 7 -24.47 -14.45 4.82
CA ILE A 7 -24.73 -13.51 3.71
C ILE A 7 -25.05 -12.11 4.27
N ALA A 8 -25.83 -12.03 5.35
CA ALA A 8 -26.12 -10.76 6.01
C ALA A 8 -24.84 -10.09 6.56
N ARG A 9 -23.99 -10.86 7.26
CA ARG A 9 -22.72 -10.36 7.81
C ARG A 9 -21.71 -9.96 6.73
N LEU A 10 -21.61 -10.72 5.64
CA LEU A 10 -20.81 -10.36 4.47
C LEU A 10 -21.30 -9.08 3.81
N GLY A 11 -22.62 -8.84 3.78
CA GLY A 11 -23.21 -7.58 3.32
C GLY A 11 -22.83 -6.38 4.20
N GLU A 12 -22.83 -6.56 5.51
CA GLU A 12 -22.37 -5.52 6.46
C GLU A 12 -20.87 -5.23 6.28
N LEU A 13 -20.03 -6.26 6.18
CA LEU A 13 -18.60 -6.11 5.94
C LEU A 13 -18.30 -5.48 4.59
N SER A 14 -19.07 -5.83 3.55
CA SER A 14 -18.96 -5.22 2.23
C SER A 14 -19.17 -3.71 2.27
N ALA A 15 -20.18 -3.24 3.01
CA ALA A 15 -20.40 -1.82 3.21
C ALA A 15 -19.26 -1.16 3.99
N LEU A 16 -18.68 -1.87 4.97
CA LEU A 16 -17.64 -1.35 5.85
C LEU A 16 -16.26 -1.28 5.16
N LEU A 17 -15.94 -2.23 4.29
CA LEU A 17 -14.73 -2.23 3.45
C LEU A 17 -14.89 -1.35 2.19
N GLY A 18 -16.10 -0.90 1.87
CA GLY A 18 -16.38 -0.09 0.67
C GLY A 18 -16.22 -0.87 -0.65
N ARG A 19 -16.32 -2.20 -0.62
CA ARG A 19 -16.22 -3.09 -1.78
C ARG A 19 -17.30 -4.16 -1.75
N ASP A 20 -17.83 -4.54 -2.92
CA ASP A 20 -18.82 -5.62 -3.03
C ASP A 20 -18.16 -6.97 -2.71
N ILE A 21 -18.74 -7.75 -1.80
CA ILE A 21 -18.26 -9.09 -1.44
C ILE A 21 -19.21 -10.14 -2.02
N ASP A 22 -18.67 -11.03 -2.84
CA ASP A 22 -19.45 -12.10 -3.46
C ASP A 22 -19.95 -13.10 -2.41
N THR A 23 -21.27 -13.20 -2.32
CA THR A 23 -22.01 -14.09 -1.41
C THR A 23 -22.51 -15.36 -2.11
N SER A 24 -22.00 -15.64 -3.32
CA SER A 24 -22.31 -16.84 -4.07
C SER A 24 -21.40 -18.00 -3.64
N GLY A 25 -21.94 -19.22 -3.64
CA GLY A 25 -21.18 -20.43 -3.31
C GLY A 25 -21.69 -21.20 -2.08
N THR A 26 -20.85 -22.14 -1.64
CA THR A 26 -21.12 -23.05 -0.52
C THR A 26 -20.84 -22.38 0.83
N VAL A 27 -21.36 -22.97 1.92
CA VAL A 27 -21.19 -22.41 3.28
C VAL A 27 -19.70 -22.29 3.65
N ALA A 28 -18.89 -23.28 3.29
CA ALA A 28 -17.46 -23.26 3.56
C ALA A 28 -16.72 -22.13 2.82
N GLU A 29 -17.12 -21.81 1.59
CA GLU A 29 -16.55 -20.68 0.84
C GLU A 29 -16.95 -19.33 1.45
N LEU A 30 -18.18 -19.23 1.96
CA LEU A 30 -18.66 -18.04 2.66
C LEU A 30 -17.97 -17.84 4.02
N GLU A 31 -17.66 -18.93 4.74
CA GLU A 31 -16.89 -18.86 5.99
C GLU A 31 -15.48 -18.33 5.77
N ILE A 32 -14.80 -18.79 4.71
CA ILE A 32 -13.47 -18.30 4.35
C ILE A 32 -13.53 -16.80 4.02
N ARG A 33 -14.46 -16.38 3.16
CA ARG A 33 -14.61 -14.96 2.80
C ARG A 33 -14.99 -14.08 3.99
N LEU A 34 -15.80 -14.59 4.90
CA LEU A 34 -16.17 -13.87 6.11
C LEU A 34 -14.93 -13.64 6.99
N LEU A 35 -14.12 -14.69 7.19
CA LEU A 35 -12.88 -14.59 7.96
C LEU A 35 -11.90 -13.59 7.32
N GLU A 36 -11.67 -13.69 6.01
CA GLU A 36 -10.78 -12.76 5.28
C GLU A 36 -11.26 -11.31 5.41
N ALA A 37 -12.56 -11.06 5.26
CA ALA A 37 -13.12 -9.72 5.38
C ALA A 37 -13.09 -9.18 6.82
N GLU A 38 -13.26 -10.04 7.83
CA GLU A 38 -13.11 -9.65 9.24
C GLU A 38 -11.64 -9.34 9.58
N GLU A 39 -10.66 -10.08 9.03
CA GLU A 39 -9.23 -9.79 9.19
C GLU A 39 -8.81 -8.48 8.51
N GLU A 40 -9.29 -8.22 7.30
CA GLU A 40 -9.05 -6.94 6.62
C GLU A 40 -9.62 -5.76 7.41
N LEU A 41 -10.84 -5.91 7.95
CA LEU A 41 -11.45 -4.88 8.79
C LEU A 41 -10.66 -4.67 10.07
N ALA A 42 -10.22 -5.74 10.73
CA ALA A 42 -9.41 -5.65 11.94
C ALA A 42 -8.09 -4.92 11.66
N SER A 43 -7.43 -5.20 10.53
CA SER A 43 -6.22 -4.48 10.10
C SER A 43 -6.47 -3.01 9.80
N LEU A 44 -7.71 -2.63 9.43
CA LEU A 44 -8.10 -1.23 9.19
C LEU A 44 -8.45 -0.46 10.47
N THR A 45 -8.74 -1.18 11.56
CA THR A 45 -9.19 -0.61 12.84
C THR A 45 -8.07 -0.58 13.90
N ASP A 46 -6.96 -1.31 13.67
CA ASP A 46 -5.77 -1.31 14.54
C ASP A 46 -4.82 -0.13 14.27
N ASP A 47 -5.23 0.85 13.45
CA ASP A 47 -4.61 2.18 13.35
C ASP A 47 -5.26 3.13 14.38
N PRO A 48 -4.69 3.33 15.59
CA PRO A 48 -5.07 4.43 16.45
C PRO A 48 -4.44 5.72 15.93
N ASP A 49 -4.91 6.25 14.81
CA ASP A 49 -4.70 7.67 14.51
C ASP A 49 -6.03 8.36 14.19
N VAL A 50 -6.33 9.29 15.07
CA VAL A 50 -7.42 10.23 15.01
C VAL A 50 -7.38 10.98 13.67
N VAL A 51 -8.51 11.11 12.98
CA VAL A 51 -9.11 12.40 12.62
C VAL A 51 -10.31 12.16 11.69
N THR A 52 -11.46 12.60 12.20
CA THR A 52 -12.70 12.89 11.48
C THR A 52 -12.48 13.78 10.24
N GLY A 53 -13.04 13.42 9.08
CA GLY A 53 -13.19 14.42 8.02
C GLY A 53 -13.43 13.90 6.60
N ALA A 54 -14.68 13.54 6.32
CA ALA A 54 -15.41 13.76 5.07
C ALA A 54 -14.73 13.47 3.70
N ALA A 55 -15.36 12.49 3.03
CA ALA A 55 -15.80 12.52 1.64
C ALA A 55 -14.77 12.31 0.50
N SER A 56 -14.98 11.13 -0.12
CA SER A 56 -15.01 10.90 -1.57
C SER A 56 -13.68 10.78 -2.32
N THR A 57 -13.36 9.53 -2.69
CA THR A 57 -13.08 9.04 -4.07
C THR A 57 -12.18 7.80 -3.94
N SER A 58 -12.77 6.61 -4.03
CA SER A 58 -12.72 5.78 -5.25
C SER A 58 -11.30 5.46 -5.72
N VAL A 59 -10.87 4.24 -5.34
CA VAL A 59 -9.97 3.31 -6.04
C VAL A 59 -8.75 3.88 -6.77
N VAL A 60 -7.56 3.57 -6.26
CA VAL A 60 -6.63 2.68 -6.97
C VAL A 60 -5.62 2.10 -6.00
N SER A 61 -5.50 0.77 -6.06
CA SER A 61 -4.33 0.04 -5.59
C SER A 61 -3.09 0.67 -6.23
N GLY A 62 -2.26 1.28 -5.41
CA GLY A 62 -1.04 1.94 -5.82
C GLY A 62 -0.33 2.33 -4.55
N VAL A 63 0.84 1.73 -4.33
CA VAL A 63 1.86 2.17 -3.39
C VAL A 63 1.70 3.67 -3.13
N GLU A 64 1.28 4.02 -1.91
CA GLU A 64 1.29 5.41 -1.45
C GLU A 64 2.74 5.86 -1.45
N ILE A 65 3.19 6.39 -2.59
CA ILE A 65 4.24 7.38 -2.61
C ILE A 65 3.58 8.60 -2.00
N GLN A 66 3.75 8.74 -0.69
CA GLN A 66 3.53 10.02 -0.02
C GLN A 66 4.21 11.10 -0.89
N PRO A 67 3.53 12.20 -1.25
CA PRO A 67 4.19 13.32 -1.86
C PRO A 67 5.10 13.93 -0.78
N GLY A 68 6.30 13.37 -0.65
CA GLY A 68 7.40 13.96 0.11
C GLY A 68 7.54 15.38 -0.37
N THR A 69 7.22 16.30 0.53
CA THR A 69 7.29 17.74 0.29
C THR A 69 8.74 18.15 0.40
N ASP A 70 9.58 17.67 -0.52
CA ASP A 70 11.01 17.95 -0.53
C ASP A 70 11.46 18.13 -1.98
N ASP A 71 11.08 19.28 -2.54
CA ASP A 71 11.72 19.87 -3.72
C ASP A 71 13.11 20.45 -3.34
N ASP A 72 13.78 19.86 -2.36
CA ASP A 72 15.12 20.24 -1.95
C ASP A 72 16.12 19.26 -2.60
N PRO A 73 16.79 19.66 -3.70
CA PRO A 73 17.77 18.81 -4.37
C PRO A 73 19.04 18.59 -3.54
N SER A 74 19.18 19.22 -2.35
CA SER A 74 20.32 19.01 -1.46
C SER A 74 20.30 17.63 -0.78
N GLY A 75 19.14 16.96 -0.77
CA GLY A 75 18.93 15.68 -0.08
C GLY A 75 19.08 14.43 -0.95
N VAL A 76 19.59 14.52 -2.18
CA VAL A 76 19.69 13.36 -3.09
C VAL A 76 21.01 12.61 -2.93
N VAL A 77 20.94 11.28 -2.92
CA VAL A 77 22.11 10.39 -2.82
C VAL A 77 22.13 9.41 -3.99
N LEU A 78 23.34 9.15 -4.51
CA LEU A 78 23.55 8.13 -5.54
C LEU A 78 23.64 6.75 -4.90
N ILE A 79 22.81 5.83 -5.39
CA ILE A 79 22.79 4.46 -4.92
C ILE A 79 22.84 3.49 -6.09
N ARG A 80 23.40 2.30 -5.85
CA ARG A 80 23.31 1.14 -6.73
C ARG A 80 22.42 0.08 -6.09
N THR A 81 21.38 -0.34 -6.79
CA THR A 81 20.46 -1.36 -6.30
C THR A 81 21.07 -2.76 -6.33
N THR A 82 20.83 -3.59 -5.31
CA THR A 82 21.23 -5.01 -5.30
C THR A 82 20.06 -5.96 -5.62
N LYS A 83 18.83 -5.44 -5.55
CA LYS A 83 17.57 -6.13 -5.87
C LYS A 83 16.73 -5.27 -6.81
N THR A 84 15.66 -5.85 -7.37
CA THR A 84 14.64 -5.07 -8.09
C THR A 84 13.76 -4.34 -7.09
N LEU A 85 13.69 -3.01 -7.17
CA LEU A 85 12.95 -2.16 -6.23
C LEU A 85 12.07 -1.16 -6.98
N GLN A 86 10.90 -0.85 -6.43
CA GLN A 86 10.10 0.30 -6.86
C GLN A 86 10.55 1.50 -6.01
N LEU A 87 11.12 2.52 -6.66
CA LEU A 87 11.76 3.67 -5.99
C LEU A 87 11.25 4.97 -6.57
N ASN A 88 11.19 6.01 -5.74
CA ASN A 88 11.07 7.38 -6.22
C ASN A 88 12.47 7.90 -6.56
N ILE A 89 12.75 8.07 -7.85
CA ILE A 89 14.07 8.46 -8.34
C ILE A 89 14.10 9.92 -8.80
N PHE A 90 15.18 10.62 -8.48
CA PHE A 90 15.43 11.96 -8.96
C PHE A 90 16.16 11.91 -10.31
N SER A 91 15.53 12.46 -11.35
CA SER A 91 16.08 12.45 -12.70
C SER A 91 15.64 13.70 -13.47
N LYS A 92 16.60 14.41 -14.06
CA LYS A 92 16.36 15.63 -14.85
C LYS A 92 15.58 16.70 -14.07
N GLY A 93 15.92 16.88 -12.79
CA GLY A 93 15.31 17.90 -11.94
C GLY A 93 13.90 17.56 -11.46
N ARG A 94 13.45 16.30 -11.57
CA ARG A 94 12.12 15.87 -11.13
C ARG A 94 12.18 14.51 -10.46
N TRP A 95 11.34 14.34 -9.45
CA TRP A 95 11.05 13.05 -8.83
C TRP A 95 10.08 12.25 -9.72
N LYS A 96 10.32 10.94 -9.83
CA LYS A 96 9.42 10.00 -10.49
C LYS A 96 9.51 8.62 -9.86
N GLY A 97 8.38 7.96 -9.68
CA GLY A 97 8.33 6.53 -9.37
C GLY A 97 8.82 5.70 -10.56
N ASP A 98 9.72 4.74 -10.31
CA ASP A 98 10.23 3.83 -11.34
C ASP A 98 10.59 2.46 -10.73
N ILE A 99 10.64 1.42 -11.58
CA ILE A 99 11.09 0.07 -11.18
C ILE A 99 12.55 -0.10 -11.60
N VAL A 100 13.43 -0.12 -10.61
CA VAL A 100 14.89 -0.16 -10.80
C VAL A 100 15.38 -1.61 -10.64
N LYS A 101 15.98 -2.16 -11.70
CA LYS A 101 16.59 -3.50 -11.71
C LYS A 101 17.94 -3.53 -10.98
N PRO A 102 18.39 -4.68 -10.45
CA PRO A 102 19.66 -4.79 -9.75
C PRO A 102 20.84 -4.36 -10.62
N GLY A 103 21.81 -3.70 -10.00
CA GLY A 103 23.01 -3.16 -10.64
C GLY A 103 22.83 -1.78 -11.25
N ARG A 104 21.60 -1.22 -11.28
CA ARG A 104 21.38 0.16 -11.74
C ARG A 104 21.74 1.17 -10.66
N GLU A 105 22.34 2.26 -11.12
CA GLU A 105 22.63 3.45 -10.35
C GLU A 105 21.55 4.51 -10.56
N VAL A 106 20.97 5.01 -9.48
CA VAL A 106 19.89 6.02 -9.48
C VAL A 106 20.08 6.98 -8.30
N PHE A 107 19.53 8.19 -8.42
CA PHE A 107 19.47 9.14 -7.32
C PHE A 107 18.15 8.97 -6.58
N ILE A 108 18.20 8.86 -5.26
CA ILE A 108 17.02 8.79 -4.36
C ILE A 108 17.20 9.76 -3.18
N SER A 109 16.18 9.90 -2.34
CA SER A 109 16.30 10.73 -1.12
C SER A 109 17.24 10.07 -0.10
N ALA A 110 17.94 10.87 0.71
CA ALA A 110 18.80 10.37 1.78
C ALA A 110 18.04 9.55 2.83
N ASP A 111 16.77 9.91 3.07
CA ASP A 111 15.86 9.20 3.97
C ASP A 111 15.51 7.80 3.44
N ASP A 112 15.08 7.70 2.18
CA ASP A 112 14.84 6.42 1.50
C ASP A 112 16.11 5.55 1.53
N ALA A 113 17.27 6.14 1.28
CA ALA A 113 18.53 5.42 1.33
C ALA A 113 18.91 4.94 2.75
N GLY A 114 18.41 5.58 3.80
CA GLY A 114 18.52 5.10 5.18
C GLY A 114 17.67 3.86 5.41
N SER A 115 16.44 3.88 4.92
CA SER A 115 15.45 2.81 5.08
C SER A 115 15.75 1.54 4.25
N LEU A 116 16.42 1.69 3.10
CA LEU A 116 16.69 0.56 2.19
C LEU A 116 17.82 -0.37 2.65
N GLY A 117 18.72 0.06 3.54
CA GLY A 117 19.75 -0.76 4.16
C GLY A 117 20.56 -1.61 3.16
N THR A 118 20.53 -2.94 3.31
CA THR A 118 21.32 -3.89 2.49
C THR A 118 20.81 -4.10 1.05
N GLN A 119 19.67 -3.49 0.69
CA GLN A 119 19.09 -3.59 -0.65
C GLN A 119 19.76 -2.65 -1.66
N ILE A 120 20.62 -1.75 -1.17
CA ILE A 120 21.34 -0.77 -1.96
C ILE A 120 22.81 -0.69 -1.50
N ILE A 121 23.64 -0.10 -2.35
CA ILE A 121 25.02 0.27 -2.07
C ILE A 121 25.13 1.77 -2.35
N ARG A 122 25.57 2.56 -1.37
CA ARG A 122 25.88 3.98 -1.61
C ARG A 122 27.15 4.06 -2.46
N VAL A 123 27.09 4.85 -3.54
CA VAL A 123 28.18 5.04 -4.50
C VAL A 123 28.84 6.39 -4.23
#